data_AF-A0A7S3BLL1-F1
#
_entry.id   AF-A0A7S3BLL1-F1
#
_cell.length_a   1.000
_cell.length_b   1.000
_cell.length_c   1.000
_cell.angle_alpha   90.00
_cell.angle_beta   90.00
_cell.angle_gamma   90.00
#
_symmetry.space_group_name_H-M   'P 1'
#
loop_
_entity.id
_entity.type
_entity.pdbx_description
1 polymer ?
#
loop_
_entity_poly.entity_id
_entity_poly.type
_entity_poly.pdbx_seq_one_letter_code
_entity_poly.pdbx_strand_id
1 'polypeptide(L)'
;AAVNRPSLGERRSAHDRSRRAPDDQGPDRGLAAPLPDMSDVGAYAAAEGASHKRKKARAEAYDKSNLRAEQYVLDREDDAFEGRRGLTRQMAKNKGLTPHRKKLARNPRAMAREKFRRAGVRLSGKGAKAGAGNSAAYGGEGTGIKTNTVRSRKFK
;
A
#
# COMPACT_ATOMS: atom_id res chain seq x y z
N ALA A 1 10.18 11.74 22.80
CA ALA A 1 9.57 10.40 22.98
C ALA A 1 9.71 9.62 21.67
N ALA A 2 10.51 8.55 21.65
CA ALA A 2 10.71 7.75 20.45
C ALA A 2 9.42 6.99 20.13
N VAL A 3 8.84 7.24 18.95
CA VAL A 3 7.62 6.58 18.50
C VAL A 3 7.99 5.14 18.15
N ASN A 4 7.57 4.21 19.01
CA ASN A 4 7.81 2.78 18.89
C ASN A 4 7.06 2.26 17.66
N ARG A 5 7.73 2.20 16.50
CA ARG A 5 7.13 1.72 15.24
C ARG A 5 7.39 0.24 15.09
N PRO A 6 6.33 -0.58 14.89
CA PRO A 6 6.49 -2.02 14.77
C PRO A 6 7.35 -2.39 13.56
N SER A 7 8.14 -3.45 13.70
CA SER A 7 9.01 -4.01 12.67
C SER A 7 8.22 -4.52 11.46
N LEU A 8 8.89 -4.73 10.32
CA LEU A 8 8.25 -5.30 9.13
C LEU A 8 7.62 -6.68 9.40
N GLY A 9 8.25 -7.50 10.24
CA GLY A 9 7.72 -8.80 10.66
C GLY A 9 6.45 -8.67 11.49
N GLU A 10 6.43 -7.74 12.45
CA GLU A 10 5.25 -7.46 13.28
C GLU A 10 4.07 -6.97 12.43
N ARG A 11 4.32 -6.05 11.48
CA ARG A 11 3.29 -5.56 10.56
C ARG A 11 2.73 -6.66 9.66
N ARG A 12 3.58 -7.56 9.16
CA ARG A 12 3.14 -8.74 8.37
C ARG A 12 2.31 -9.70 9.22
N SER A 13 2.76 -9.98 10.45
CA SER A 13 2.03 -10.85 11.38
C SER A 13 0.67 -10.28 11.79
N ALA A 14 0.56 -8.95 11.94
CA ALA A 14 -0.69 -8.28 12.26
C ALA A 14 -1.66 -8.34 11.08
N HIS A 15 -1.13 -8.17 9.85
CA HIS A 15 -1.92 -8.28 8.63
C HIS A 15 -2.37 -9.72 8.34
N ASP A 16 -1.56 -10.74 8.62
CA ASP A 16 -1.98 -12.15 8.56
C ASP A 16 -3.02 -12.46 9.63
N ARG A 17 -2.84 -11.95 10.85
CA ARG A 17 -3.84 -12.05 11.92
C ARG A 17 -5.16 -11.35 11.60
N SER A 18 -5.15 -10.26 10.83
CA SER A 18 -6.38 -9.58 10.39
C SER A 18 -7.04 -10.24 9.18
N ARG A 19 -6.28 -10.97 8.36
CA ARG A 19 -6.82 -11.79 7.25
C ARG A 19 -7.40 -13.10 7.73
N ARG A 20 -6.82 -13.66 8.80
CA ARG A 20 -7.41 -14.78 9.52
C ARG A 20 -8.66 -14.24 10.22
N ALA A 21 -9.83 -14.57 9.68
CA ALA A 21 -11.09 -14.22 10.31
C ALA A 21 -11.04 -14.64 11.81
N PRO A 22 -11.63 -13.86 12.74
CA PRO A 22 -11.60 -14.20 14.17
C PRO A 22 -12.24 -15.54 14.51
N ASP A 23 -12.89 -16.19 13.54
CA ASP A 23 -13.79 -17.32 13.75
C ASP A 23 -13.29 -18.64 13.15
N ASP A 24 -12.00 -18.75 12.78
CA ASP A 24 -11.37 -20.06 12.55
C ASP A 24 -10.98 -20.77 13.88
N GLN A 25 -11.49 -20.24 14.99
CA GLN A 25 -11.70 -21.01 16.21
C GLN A 25 -13.17 -21.42 16.26
N GLY A 26 -13.52 -22.39 15.41
CA GLY A 26 -14.73 -23.18 15.65
C GLY A 26 -14.68 -23.77 17.06
N PRO A 27 -15.84 -24.03 17.69
CA PRO A 27 -15.83 -24.62 19.02
C PRO A 27 -15.07 -25.94 18.97
N ASP A 28 -14.16 -26.10 19.91
CA ASP A 28 -13.52 -27.36 20.30
C ASP A 28 -12.35 -27.86 19.43
N ARG A 29 -11.12 -27.52 19.86
CA ARG A 29 -9.95 -28.41 19.75
C ARG A 29 -9.92 -29.43 20.90
N GLY A 30 -11.04 -30.09 21.13
CA GLY A 30 -11.18 -31.15 22.14
C GLY A 30 -12.17 -32.18 21.62
N LEU A 31 -11.66 -33.36 21.29
CA LEU A 31 -12.41 -34.55 20.84
C LEU A 31 -13.18 -34.33 19.52
N ALA A 32 -12.64 -34.91 18.44
CA ALA A 32 -13.40 -35.02 17.18
C ALA A 32 -14.72 -35.76 17.47
N ALA A 33 -15.84 -35.07 17.30
CA ALA A 33 -17.16 -35.70 17.35
C ALA A 33 -17.14 -36.92 16.40
N PRO A 34 -17.67 -38.08 16.82
CA PRO A 34 -17.72 -39.27 15.97
C PRO A 34 -18.41 -38.91 14.65
N LEU A 35 -17.84 -39.40 13.54
CA LEU A 35 -18.39 -39.17 12.21
C LEU A 35 -19.88 -39.50 12.22
N PRO A 36 -20.75 -38.57 11.75
CA PRO A 36 -22.18 -38.80 11.75
C PRO A 36 -22.49 -40.07 10.94
N ASP A 37 -23.37 -40.91 11.48
CA ASP A 37 -23.91 -42.06 10.76
C ASP A 37 -24.52 -41.58 9.44
N MET A 38 -24.00 -42.09 8.33
CA MET A 38 -24.39 -41.70 6.96
C MET A 38 -25.84 -42.09 6.62
N SER A 39 -26.55 -42.80 7.51
CA SER A 39 -27.96 -43.12 7.38
C SER A 39 -28.91 -42.06 7.96
N ASP A 40 -28.42 -41.09 8.74
CA ASP A 40 -29.23 -40.05 9.36
C ASP A 40 -29.32 -38.79 8.47
N VAL A 41 -30.24 -38.86 7.50
CA VAL A 41 -30.52 -37.80 6.52
C VAL A 41 -30.89 -36.46 7.18
N GLY A 42 -31.39 -36.49 8.43
CA GLY A 42 -31.73 -35.29 9.20
C GLY A 42 -30.52 -34.50 9.67
N ALA A 43 -29.43 -35.18 10.03
CA ALA A 43 -28.18 -34.53 10.46
C ALA A 43 -27.51 -33.76 9.32
N TYR A 44 -27.55 -34.29 8.09
CA TYR A 44 -27.02 -33.63 6.91
C TYR A 44 -27.80 -32.36 6.54
N ALA A 45 -29.13 -32.42 6.54
CA ALA A 45 -29.99 -31.27 6.28
C ALA A 45 -29.78 -30.15 7.33
N ALA A 46 -29.56 -30.51 8.59
CA ALA A 46 -29.23 -29.56 9.65
C ALA A 46 -27.86 -28.88 9.43
N ALA A 47 -26.85 -29.63 8.98
CA ALA A 47 -25.52 -29.10 8.67
C ALA A 47 -25.54 -28.14 7.46
N GLU A 48 -26.29 -28.46 6.40
CA GLU A 48 -26.51 -27.56 5.28
C GLU A 48 -27.25 -26.29 5.72
N GLY A 49 -28.33 -26.43 6.49
CA GLY A 49 -29.08 -25.30 7.05
C GLY A 49 -28.20 -24.39 7.91
N ALA A 50 -27.31 -24.94 8.73
CA ALA A 50 -26.33 -24.18 9.50
C ALA A 50 -25.31 -23.46 8.60
N SER A 51 -24.84 -24.12 7.53
CA SER A 51 -23.94 -23.52 6.54
C SER A 51 -24.58 -22.35 5.81
N HIS A 52 -25.83 -22.50 5.36
CA HIS A 52 -26.60 -21.44 4.72
C HIS A 52 -26.87 -20.27 5.67
N LYS A 53 -27.20 -20.54 6.94
CA LYS A 53 -27.35 -19.50 7.97
C LYS A 53 -26.06 -18.72 8.20
N ARG A 54 -24.90 -19.40 8.30
CA ARG A 54 -23.59 -18.73 8.43
C ARG A 54 -23.26 -17.85 7.23
N LYS A 55 -23.50 -18.34 6.00
CA LYS A 55 -23.30 -17.56 4.77
C LYS A 55 -24.21 -16.33 4.74
N LYS A 56 -25.49 -16.48 5.12
CA LYS A 56 -26.46 -15.38 5.19
C LYS A 56 -26.07 -14.35 6.25
N ALA A 57 -25.72 -14.78 7.47
CA ALA A 57 -25.27 -13.89 8.53
C ALA A 57 -24.00 -13.11 8.15
N ARG A 58 -23.08 -13.74 7.42
CA ARG A 58 -21.88 -13.08 6.89
C ARG A 58 -22.22 -12.03 5.82
N ALA A 59 -23.15 -12.33 4.92
CA ALA A 59 -23.62 -11.37 3.91
C ALA A 59 -24.30 -10.16 4.59
N GLU A 60 -25.20 -10.40 5.54
CA GLU A 60 -25.88 -9.34 6.29
C GLU A 60 -24.91 -8.48 7.11
N ALA A 61 -23.86 -9.06 7.69
CA ALA A 61 -22.83 -8.31 8.41
C ALA A 61 -22.02 -7.40 7.45
N TYR A 62 -21.73 -7.88 6.24
CA TYR A 62 -21.08 -7.09 5.21
C TYR A 62 -21.98 -5.92 4.75
N ASP A 63 -23.25 -6.18 4.49
CA ASP A 63 -24.21 -5.16 4.08
C ASP A 63 -24.40 -4.08 5.17
N LYS A 64 -24.52 -4.49 6.45
CA LYS A 64 -24.57 -3.56 7.59
C LYS A 64 -23.29 -2.73 7.72
N SER A 65 -22.13 -3.31 7.44
CA SER A 65 -20.86 -2.58 7.48
C SER A 65 -20.76 -1.53 6.38
N ASN A 66 -21.28 -1.83 5.18
CA ASN A 66 -21.34 -0.89 4.06
C ASN A 66 -22.33 0.25 4.35
N LEU A 67 -23.54 -0.07 4.83
CA LEU A 67 -24.54 0.93 5.22
C LEU A 67 -24.01 1.87 6.30
N ARG A 68 -23.30 1.35 7.30
CA ARG A 68 -22.65 2.17 8.34
C ARG A 68 -21.55 3.07 7.77
N ALA A 69 -20.80 2.58 6.78
CA ALA A 69 -19.78 3.38 6.11
C ALA A 69 -20.41 4.49 5.25
N GLU A 70 -21.54 4.22 4.59
CA GLU A 70 -22.31 5.21 3.82
C GLU A 70 -22.88 6.30 4.73
N GLN A 71 -23.49 5.94 5.86
CA GLN A 71 -23.97 6.90 6.86
C GLN A 71 -22.85 7.83 7.34
N TYR A 72 -21.66 7.30 7.62
CA TYR A 72 -20.52 8.08 8.09
C TYR A 72 -19.97 9.08 7.05
N VAL A 73 -20.19 8.85 5.75
CA VAL A 73 -19.78 9.79 4.69
C VAL A 73 -20.73 10.98 4.59
N LEU A 74 -22.02 10.77 4.86
CA LEU A 74 -23.04 11.83 4.87
C LEU A 74 -22.85 12.78 6.05
N ASP A 75 -22.47 12.27 7.21
CA ASP A 75 -22.21 13.08 8.42
C ASP A 75 -20.90 13.90 8.35
N ARG A 76 -20.12 13.77 7.26
CA ARG A 76 -18.95 14.62 6.97
C ARG A 76 -19.29 15.85 6.12
N GLU A 77 -20.56 16.14 5.90
CA GLU A 77 -20.95 17.47 5.45
C GLU A 77 -20.62 18.44 6.59
N ASP A 78 -19.57 19.23 6.38
CA ASP A 78 -19.07 20.22 7.33
C ASP A 78 -20.23 21.05 7.90
N ASP A 79 -20.55 20.81 9.18
CA ASP A 79 -21.49 21.58 9.96
C ASP A 79 -21.10 23.07 10.04
N ALA A 80 -22.14 23.89 10.23
CA ALA A 80 -22.15 25.32 10.56
C ALA A 80 -22.15 26.30 9.37
N PHE A 81 -23.32 26.45 8.75
CA PHE A 81 -23.71 27.79 8.28
C PHE A 81 -24.72 28.42 9.23
N GLU A 82 -24.21 29.11 10.24
CA GLU A 82 -24.93 30.22 10.87
C GLU A 82 -24.84 31.43 9.90
N GLY A 83 -25.88 31.64 9.08
CA GLY A 83 -25.96 32.74 8.12
C GLY A 83 -25.92 32.33 6.64
N ARG A 84 -25.41 33.21 5.76
CA ARG A 84 -25.38 32.97 4.30
C ARG A 84 -24.34 31.92 3.92
N ARG A 85 -24.72 31.00 3.02
CA ARG A 85 -23.82 30.00 2.43
C ARG A 85 -22.60 30.67 1.79
N GLY A 86 -21.42 30.22 2.17
CA GLY A 86 -20.14 30.71 1.67
C GLY A 86 -19.80 30.14 0.29
N LEU A 87 -18.98 30.88 -0.47
CA LEU A 87 -18.51 30.44 -1.78
C LEU A 87 -17.48 29.32 -1.65
N THR A 88 -17.73 28.17 -2.26
CA THR A 88 -16.78 27.05 -2.22
C THR A 88 -15.53 27.33 -3.06
N ARG A 89 -14.39 26.72 -2.71
CA ARG A 89 -13.13 26.89 -3.47
C ARG A 89 -13.26 26.49 -4.95
N GLN A 90 -14.12 25.52 -5.25
CA GLN A 90 -14.37 25.06 -6.62
C GLN A 90 -15.02 26.18 -7.44
N MET A 91 -16.08 26.81 -6.90
CA MET A 91 -16.77 27.95 -7.51
C MET A 91 -15.89 29.22 -7.53
N ALA A 92 -15.07 29.44 -6.49
CA ALA A 92 -14.18 30.61 -6.43
C ALA A 92 -13.01 30.55 -7.42
N LYS A 93 -12.51 29.35 -7.74
CA LYS A 93 -11.33 29.18 -8.60
C LYS A 93 -11.66 28.76 -10.04
N ASN A 94 -12.86 28.25 -10.32
CA ASN A 94 -13.33 27.86 -11.65
C ASN A 94 -12.30 27.07 -12.47
N LYS A 95 -11.60 26.12 -11.83
CA LYS A 95 -10.51 25.36 -12.45
C LYS A 95 -10.96 24.21 -13.36
N GLY A 96 -12.26 23.89 -13.40
CA GLY A 96 -12.82 22.82 -14.22
C GLY A 96 -12.14 21.45 -14.03
N LEU A 97 -12.27 20.58 -15.04
CA LEU A 97 -11.71 19.22 -15.07
C LEU A 97 -10.23 19.20 -15.50
N THR A 98 -9.38 19.94 -14.78
CA THR A 98 -7.93 19.96 -15.06
C THR A 98 -7.23 18.66 -14.63
N PRO A 99 -6.27 18.13 -15.41
CA PRO A 99 -5.54 16.93 -15.04
C PRO A 99 -4.63 17.17 -13.84
N HIS A 100 -4.36 16.12 -13.06
CA HIS A 100 -3.46 16.21 -11.92
C HIS A 100 -2.02 16.51 -12.37
N ARG A 101 -1.45 17.63 -11.88
CA ARG A 101 -0.05 18.03 -12.11
C ARG A 101 0.82 17.70 -10.91
N LYS A 102 2.00 17.12 -11.17
CA LYS A 102 3.01 16.79 -10.14
C LYS A 102 3.40 18.02 -9.32
N LYS A 103 3.65 17.85 -8.02
CA LYS A 103 4.07 18.95 -7.11
C LYS A 103 5.32 19.69 -7.61
N LEU A 104 6.28 18.97 -8.22
CA LEU A 104 7.50 19.56 -8.78
C LEU A 104 7.23 20.55 -9.92
N ALA A 105 6.18 20.31 -10.72
CA ALA A 105 5.80 21.20 -11.82
C ALA A 105 5.18 22.52 -11.33
N ARG A 106 4.84 22.63 -10.04
CA ARG A 106 4.31 23.88 -9.45
C ARG A 106 5.41 24.92 -9.23
N ASN A 107 6.67 24.51 -9.09
CA ASN A 107 7.79 25.40 -8.83
C ASN A 107 8.89 25.19 -9.89
N PRO A 108 9.13 26.18 -10.79
CA PRO A 108 10.08 26.03 -11.89
C PRO A 108 11.52 25.78 -11.40
N ARG A 109 11.92 26.41 -10.28
CA ARG A 109 13.24 26.19 -9.66
C ARG A 109 13.39 24.76 -9.15
N ALA A 110 12.37 24.21 -8.50
CA ALA A 110 12.41 22.83 -7.99
C ALA A 110 12.50 21.81 -9.13
N MET A 111 11.78 22.05 -10.24
CA MET A 111 11.86 21.23 -11.43
C MET A 111 13.26 21.26 -12.06
N ALA A 112 13.85 22.45 -12.22
CA ALA A 112 15.18 22.61 -12.81
C ALA A 112 16.27 21.94 -11.95
N ARG A 113 16.21 22.11 -10.62
CA ARG A 113 17.13 21.45 -9.67
C ARG A 113 17.08 19.93 -9.80
N GLU A 114 15.88 19.36 -9.88
CA GLU A 114 15.70 17.93 -10.02
C GLU A 114 16.13 17.42 -11.40
N LYS A 115 15.90 18.20 -12.47
CA LYS A 115 16.39 17.90 -13.82
C LYS A 115 17.92 17.82 -13.84
N PHE A 116 18.61 18.78 -13.22
CA PHE A 116 20.06 18.79 -13.11
C PHE A 116 20.58 17.59 -12.30
N ARG A 117 19.99 17.32 -11.12
CA ARG A 117 20.37 16.17 -10.30
C ARG A 117 20.24 14.85 -11.06
N ARG A 118 19.12 14.63 -11.74
CA ARG A 118 18.88 13.44 -12.57
C ARG A 118 19.84 13.34 -13.75
N ALA A 119 20.16 14.47 -14.39
CA ALA A 119 21.15 14.50 -15.46
C ALA A 119 22.55 14.13 -14.96
N GLY A 120 22.96 14.64 -13.78
CA GLY A 120 24.23 14.28 -13.14
C GLY A 120 24.35 12.79 -12.84
N VAL A 121 23.29 12.16 -12.31
CA VAL A 121 23.25 10.71 -12.08
C VAL A 121 23.33 9.93 -13.40
N ARG A 122 22.59 10.34 -14.45
CA ARG A 122 22.66 9.68 -15.76
C ARG A 122 24.03 9.81 -16.42
N LEU A 123 24.66 10.98 -16.31
CA LEU A 123 26.01 11.19 -16.80
C LEU A 123 26.99 10.23 -16.13
N SER A 124 26.84 10.03 -14.81
CA SER A 124 27.66 9.08 -14.06
C SER A 124 27.52 7.62 -14.48
N GLY A 125 26.39 7.25 -15.08
CA GLY A 125 26.20 5.90 -15.64
C GLY A 125 26.74 5.74 -17.06
N LYS A 126 26.88 6.84 -17.83
CA LYS A 126 27.34 6.78 -19.24
C LYS A 126 28.85 6.65 -19.37
N GLY A 127 29.62 7.19 -18.44
CA GLY A 127 31.08 7.17 -18.50
C GLY A 127 31.70 7.28 -17.11
N ALA A 128 33.01 7.05 -17.03
CA ALA A 128 33.76 7.27 -15.82
C ALA A 128 33.66 8.76 -15.42
N LYS A 129 33.33 9.03 -14.16
CA LYS A 129 33.38 10.40 -13.62
C LYS A 129 34.84 10.82 -13.56
N ALA A 130 35.23 11.84 -14.30
CA ALA A 130 36.49 12.54 -14.07
C ALA A 130 36.40 13.25 -12.71
N GLY A 131 37.27 12.92 -11.76
CA GLY A 131 37.39 13.69 -10.52
C GLY A 131 37.04 12.99 -9.21
N ALA A 132 36.83 11.67 -9.18
CA ALA A 132 37.00 10.92 -7.94
C ALA A 132 38.51 10.72 -7.69
N GLY A 133 39.22 11.78 -7.35
CA GLY A 133 40.59 11.67 -6.85
C GLY A 133 40.55 10.95 -5.50
N ASN A 134 41.42 9.96 -5.31
CA ASN A 134 41.55 9.28 -4.03
C ASN A 134 42.18 10.26 -3.03
N SER A 135 41.39 10.77 -2.09
CA SER A 135 41.91 11.54 -0.96
C SER A 135 42.57 10.64 0.10
N ALA A 136 42.33 9.33 0.05
CA ALA A 136 42.84 8.32 0.96
C ALA A 136 43.71 7.29 0.23
N ALA A 137 44.41 6.45 1.01
CA ALA A 137 45.16 5.33 0.48
C ALA A 137 44.27 4.38 -0.34
N TYR A 138 44.86 3.76 -1.38
CA TYR A 138 44.14 2.90 -2.30
C TYR A 138 43.62 1.63 -1.59
N GLY A 139 42.29 1.49 -1.51
CA GLY A 139 41.62 0.34 -0.89
C GLY A 139 41.15 -0.74 -1.88
N GLY A 140 41.57 -0.68 -3.15
CA GLY A 140 41.06 -1.53 -4.22
C GLY A 140 39.82 -0.98 -4.94
N GLU A 141 39.35 -1.68 -5.98
CA GLU A 141 38.16 -1.31 -6.75
C GLU A 141 36.86 -1.85 -6.10
N GLY A 142 36.08 -0.98 -5.45
CA GLY A 142 34.84 -1.39 -4.77
C GLY A 142 33.74 -1.98 -5.68
N THR A 143 33.79 -1.74 -6.99
CA THR A 143 32.84 -2.31 -7.97
C THR A 143 33.35 -3.58 -8.66
N GLY A 144 34.61 -3.98 -8.40
CA GLY A 144 35.27 -5.13 -9.00
C GLY A 144 35.84 -4.89 -10.40
N ILE A 145 36.89 -5.65 -10.72
CA ILE A 145 37.59 -5.64 -12.01
C ILE A 145 37.01 -6.74 -12.91
N LYS A 146 36.57 -6.38 -14.12
CA LYS A 146 36.09 -7.33 -15.12
C LYS A 146 37.17 -7.59 -16.18
N THR A 147 37.79 -8.78 -16.15
CA THR A 147 38.90 -9.17 -17.04
C THR A 147 38.54 -9.18 -18.53
N ASN A 148 37.31 -9.56 -18.86
CA ASN A 148 36.90 -9.80 -20.26
C ASN A 148 36.37 -8.53 -20.97
N THR A 149 36.49 -7.34 -20.39
CA THR A 149 35.90 -6.11 -20.97
C THR A 149 36.96 -5.07 -21.28
N VAL A 150 37.14 -4.79 -22.57
CA VAL A 150 38.05 -3.75 -23.08
C VAL A 150 37.22 -2.51 -23.47
N ARG A 151 37.46 -1.37 -22.83
CA ARG A 151 36.77 -0.08 -23.10
C ARG A 151 37.63 0.96 -23.81
N SER A 152 38.74 0.56 -24.43
CA SER A 152 39.63 1.46 -25.17
C SER A 152 39.07 1.81 -26.56
N ARG A 153 39.50 2.95 -27.12
CA ARG A 153 39.19 3.33 -28.50
C ARG A 153 40.19 2.67 -29.44
N LYS A 154 39.73 1.86 -30.40
CA LYS A 154 40.58 1.29 -31.46
C LYS A 154 40.84 2.35 -32.54
N PHE A 155 42.11 2.58 -32.85
CA PHE A 155 42.51 3.40 -34.01
C PHE A 155 42.29 2.61 -35.30
N LYS A 156 41.83 3.30 -36.34
CA LYS A 156 41.66 2.75 -37.69
C LYS A 156 42.86 3.12 -38.53
#